data_AF-A0A925M8C5-F1
#
_entry.id   AF-A0A925M8C5-F1
#
_cell.length_a   1.000
_cell.length_b   1.000
_cell.length_c   1.000
_cell.angle_alpha   90.00
_cell.angle_beta   90.00
_cell.angle_gamma   90.00
#
_symmetry.space_group_name_H-M   'P 1'
#
loop_
_entity.id
_entity.type
_entity.pdbx_description
1 polymer ?
#
loop_
_entity_poly.entity_id
_entity_poly.type
_entity_poly.pdbx_seq_one_letter_code
_entity_poly.pdbx_strand_id
1 'polypeptide(L)'
;MSELKIRDFDAGQTVNTKLTPNSNCITSASGDDNDDTQLAFQYDNNISYWSPAVSSGSDVAINDRDRGNTAVRFLKGLTVTYLPQAGGFYTVTVDGEIKDSGTTYVMTGKTLGTFKSRAAQTTR
;
A
#
# COMPACT_ATOMS: atom_id res chain seq x y z
N MET A 1 -40.30 7.63 -1.21
CA MET A 1 -39.49 6.72 -2.05
C MET A 1 -38.04 6.98 -1.70
N SER A 2 -37.43 6.18 -0.82
CA SER A 2 -36.00 6.25 -0.56
C SER A 2 -35.28 5.63 -1.76
N GLU A 3 -34.43 6.41 -2.41
CA GLU A 3 -33.60 5.94 -3.52
C GLU A 3 -32.65 4.86 -2.98
N LEU A 4 -32.74 3.64 -3.52
CA LEU A 4 -31.81 2.57 -3.20
C LEU A 4 -30.47 2.96 -3.81
N LYS A 5 -29.58 3.55 -3.01
CA LYS A 5 -28.21 3.87 -3.43
C LYS A 5 -27.47 2.54 -3.63
N ILE A 6 -27.52 2.02 -4.86
CA ILE A 6 -26.67 0.90 -5.27
C ILE A 6 -25.24 1.37 -5.03
N ARG A 7 -24.54 0.74 -4.08
CA ARG A 7 -23.11 0.97 -3.91
C ARG A 7 -22.46 0.36 -5.14
N ASP A 8 -22.07 1.20 -6.09
CA ASP A 8 -21.21 0.79 -7.20
C ASP A 8 -19.89 0.32 -6.58
N PHE A 9 -19.70 -0.99 -6.50
CA PHE A 9 -18.42 -1.60 -6.19
C PHE A 9 -17.56 -1.45 -7.45
N ASP A 10 -16.82 -0.36 -7.57
CA ASP A 10 -15.74 -0.30 -8.55
C ASP A 10 -14.80 -1.47 -8.24
N ALA A 11 -14.48 -2.28 -9.25
CA ALA A 11 -13.53 -3.37 -9.07
C ALA A 11 -12.20 -2.80 -8.54
N GLY A 12 -11.72 -3.37 -7.43
CA GLY A 12 -10.50 -2.94 -6.79
C GLY A 12 -9.30 -2.95 -7.75
N GLN A 13 -8.57 -1.83 -7.81
CA GLN A 13 -7.39 -1.71 -8.65
C GLN A 13 -6.18 -2.34 -7.94
N THR A 14 -5.41 -3.14 -8.68
CA THR A 14 -4.15 -3.72 -8.19
C THR A 14 -2.96 -3.15 -8.95
N VAL A 15 -1.88 -2.84 -8.22
CA VAL A 15 -0.60 -2.39 -8.77
C VAL A 15 0.51 -3.25 -8.16
N ASN A 16 1.43 -3.74 -9.01
CA ASN A 16 2.64 -4.42 -8.57
C ASN A 16 3.84 -3.49 -8.80
N THR A 17 4.47 -3.07 -7.71
CA THR A 17 5.54 -2.08 -7.71
C THR A 17 6.87 -2.73 -7.32
N LYS A 18 7.84 -2.68 -8.23
CA LYS A 18 9.22 -3.12 -7.93
C LYS A 18 9.85 -2.23 -6.86
N LEU A 19 10.46 -2.81 -5.83
CA LEU A 19 11.11 -2.06 -4.74
C LEU A 19 12.64 -2.16 -4.80
N THR A 20 13.15 -3.38 -4.95
CA THR A 20 14.57 -3.70 -5.11
C THR A 20 14.71 -4.82 -6.15
N PRO A 21 15.92 -5.22 -6.58
CA PRO A 21 16.10 -6.27 -7.59
C PRO A 21 15.36 -7.58 -7.32
N ASN A 22 15.20 -7.98 -6.05
CA ASN A 22 14.54 -9.21 -5.66
C ASN A 22 13.24 -9.00 -4.86
N SER A 23 12.74 -7.77 -4.74
CA SER A 23 11.51 -7.50 -3.98
C SER A 23 10.53 -6.57 -4.70
N ASN A 24 9.27 -6.70 -4.34
CA ASN A 24 8.16 -5.91 -4.85
C ASN A 24 7.10 -5.72 -3.77
N CYS A 25 6.17 -4.79 -3.99
CA CYS A 25 4.95 -4.68 -3.22
C CYS A 25 3.75 -4.73 -4.16
N ILE A 26 2.79 -5.58 -3.84
CA ILE A 26 1.48 -5.58 -4.46
C ILE A 26 0.55 -4.76 -3.58
N THR A 27 -0.13 -3.77 -4.17
CA THR A 27 -1.19 -3.00 -3.52
C THR A 27 -2.52 -3.30 -4.20
N SER A 28 -3.55 -3.58 -3.41
CA SER A 28 -4.90 -3.84 -3.89
C SER A 28 -5.87 -2.93 -3.13
N ALA A 29 -6.37 -1.90 -3.81
CA ALA A 29 -7.39 -0.99 -3.30
C ALA A 29 -8.76 -1.66 -3.34
N SER A 30 -9.56 -1.54 -2.29
CA SER A 30 -10.90 -2.15 -2.20
C SER A 30 -11.95 -1.44 -3.03
N GLY A 31 -11.79 -0.13 -3.26
CA GLY A 31 -12.78 0.72 -3.92
C GLY A 31 -14.01 1.03 -3.05
N ASP A 32 -13.96 0.74 -1.74
CA ASP A 32 -15.01 1.09 -0.78
C ASP A 32 -14.85 2.50 -0.21
N ASP A 33 -15.84 2.94 0.59
CA ASP A 33 -15.89 4.27 1.19
C ASP A 33 -14.76 4.55 2.19
N ASN A 34 -14.01 3.54 2.65
CA ASN A 34 -12.90 3.70 3.59
C ASN A 34 -11.56 3.82 2.88
N ASP A 35 -11.51 3.58 1.57
CA ASP A 35 -10.28 3.51 0.77
C ASP A 35 -9.30 2.44 1.30
N ASP A 36 -9.83 1.32 1.79
CA ASP A 36 -9.00 0.23 2.30
C ASP A 36 -8.05 -0.29 1.22
N THR A 37 -6.74 -0.25 1.48
CA THR A 37 -5.71 -0.77 0.60
C THR A 37 -4.93 -1.86 1.31
N GLN A 38 -5.02 -3.08 0.79
CA GLN A 38 -4.19 -4.20 1.24
C GLN A 38 -2.85 -4.16 0.52
N LEU A 39 -1.78 -4.41 1.27
CA LEU A 39 -0.42 -4.48 0.74
C LEU A 39 0.17 -5.87 0.97
N ALA A 40 1.05 -6.29 0.07
CA ALA A 40 1.85 -7.49 0.21
C ALA A 40 3.29 -7.20 -0.24
N PHE A 41 4.19 -7.07 0.73
CA PHE A 41 5.63 -6.94 0.49
C PHE A 41 6.23 -8.33 0.28
N GLN A 42 6.75 -8.54 -0.94
CA GLN A 42 7.11 -9.86 -1.45
C GLN A 42 8.58 -9.96 -1.81
N TYR A 43 9.11 -11.16 -1.61
CA TYR A 43 10.30 -11.64 -2.30
C TYR A 43 9.89 -12.30 -3.61
N ASP A 44 10.54 -11.89 -4.70
CA ASP A 44 10.44 -12.48 -6.03
C ASP A 44 9.01 -12.70 -6.54
N ASN A 45 8.11 -11.71 -6.32
CA ASN A 45 6.70 -11.75 -6.68
C ASN A 45 5.92 -12.99 -6.16
N ASN A 46 6.41 -13.64 -5.10
CA ASN A 46 5.89 -14.93 -4.67
C ASN A 46 5.63 -14.99 -3.17
N ILE A 47 6.66 -14.75 -2.35
CA ILE A 47 6.57 -14.95 -0.90
C ILE A 47 6.32 -13.62 -0.19
N SER A 48 5.13 -13.44 0.36
CA SER A 48 4.79 -12.28 1.19
C SER A 48 5.39 -12.40 2.59
N TYR A 49 6.19 -11.41 2.99
CA TYR A 49 6.81 -11.36 4.32
C TYR A 49 6.14 -10.36 5.27
N TRP A 50 5.50 -9.33 4.72
CA TRP A 50 4.75 -8.33 5.48
C TRP A 50 3.54 -7.88 4.66
N SER A 51 2.35 -7.93 5.26
CA SER A 51 1.09 -7.61 4.58
C SER A 51 0.25 -6.64 5.42
N PRO A 52 0.64 -5.36 5.48
CA PRO A 52 -0.15 -4.36 6.18
C PRO A 52 -1.38 -3.93 5.36
N ALA A 53 -2.25 -3.15 6.00
CA ALA A 53 -3.31 -2.41 5.33
C ALA A 53 -3.22 -0.94 5.75
N VAL A 54 -3.61 -0.04 4.85
CA VAL A 54 -3.84 1.38 5.16
C VAL A 54 -5.19 1.81 4.61
N SER A 55 -5.76 2.85 5.17
CA SER A 55 -7.05 3.39 4.76
C SER A 55 -7.18 4.86 5.16
N SER A 56 -8.28 5.49 4.79
CA SER A 56 -8.58 6.87 5.21
C SER A 56 -8.75 7.02 6.73
N GLY A 57 -9.10 5.94 7.45
CA GLY A 57 -9.23 5.91 8.92
C GLY A 57 -8.00 5.37 9.67
N SER A 58 -7.06 4.74 8.96
CA SER A 58 -5.79 4.21 9.50
C SER A 58 -4.71 4.42 8.45
N ASP A 59 -4.15 5.61 8.42
CA ASP A 59 -3.33 6.13 7.33
C ASP A 59 -1.88 5.63 7.34
N VAL A 60 -1.40 5.10 8.46
CA VAL A 60 -0.01 4.66 8.62
C VAL A 60 0.06 3.21 9.08
N ALA A 61 0.90 2.42 8.41
CA ALA A 61 1.30 1.10 8.86
C ALA A 61 2.83 1.00 8.96
N ILE A 62 3.34 0.58 10.12
CA ILE A 62 4.77 0.48 10.40
C ILE A 62 5.14 -0.98 10.59
N ASN A 63 6.19 -1.43 9.90
CA ASN A 63 6.75 -2.74 10.13
C ASN A 63 7.47 -2.78 11.49
N ASP A 64 6.95 -3.55 12.42
CA ASP A 64 7.36 -3.59 13.83
C ASP A 64 8.68 -4.34 14.09
N ARG A 65 9.11 -5.14 13.12
CA ARG A 65 10.32 -5.97 13.19
C ARG A 65 10.86 -6.28 11.80
N ASP A 66 12.11 -6.72 11.73
CA ASP A 66 12.67 -7.24 10.48
C ASP A 66 11.89 -8.47 10.00
N ARG A 67 11.55 -8.52 8.71
CA ARG A 67 10.83 -9.64 8.08
C ARG A 67 11.49 -9.98 6.75
N GLY A 68 11.65 -11.28 6.47
CA GLY A 68 12.29 -11.72 5.24
C GLY A 68 13.16 -12.96 5.40
N ASN A 69 14.07 -13.14 4.46
CA ASN A 69 15.06 -14.19 4.42
C ASN A 69 16.48 -13.61 4.25
N THR A 70 17.46 -14.44 3.90
CA THR A 70 18.85 -13.99 3.69
C THR A 70 19.03 -13.15 2.42
N ALA A 71 18.15 -13.30 1.43
CA ALA A 71 18.17 -12.55 0.18
C ALA A 71 17.51 -11.17 0.34
N VAL A 72 16.29 -11.12 0.89
CA VAL A 72 15.53 -9.87 1.09
C VAL A 72 15.04 -9.79 2.53
N ARG A 73 15.28 -8.64 3.18
CA ARG A 73 14.66 -8.26 4.46
C ARG A 73 14.02 -6.88 4.37
N PHE A 74 12.74 -6.81 4.66
CA PHE A 74 12.02 -5.58 4.97
C PHE A 74 12.34 -5.21 6.42
N LEU A 75 13.06 -4.10 6.63
CA LEU A 75 13.58 -3.78 7.95
C LEU A 75 12.49 -3.18 8.85
N LYS A 76 12.70 -3.31 10.16
CA LYS A 76 11.88 -2.61 11.16
C LYS A 76 11.86 -1.10 10.85
N GLY A 77 10.71 -0.48 10.98
CA GLY A 77 10.50 0.94 10.69
C GLY A 77 10.16 1.25 9.24
N LEU A 78 10.15 0.25 8.35
CA LEU A 78 9.54 0.42 7.02
C LEU A 78 8.08 0.86 7.20
N THR A 79 7.74 2.01 6.64
CA THR A 79 6.49 2.72 6.91
C THR A 79 5.71 2.90 5.63
N VAL A 80 4.46 2.47 5.62
CA VAL A 80 3.51 2.70 4.54
C VAL A 80 2.56 3.81 4.96
N THR A 81 2.34 4.76 4.05
CA THR A 81 1.49 5.92 4.32
C THR A 81 0.45 6.10 3.22
N TYR A 82 -0.81 6.21 3.62
CA TYR A 82 -1.92 6.71 2.83
C TYR A 82 -1.86 8.24 2.79
N LEU A 83 -1.86 8.83 1.59
CA LEU A 83 -1.80 10.26 1.39
C LEU A 83 -2.99 10.71 0.54
N PRO A 84 -4.00 11.39 1.12
CA PRO A 84 -5.10 11.93 0.32
C PRO A 84 -4.57 12.95 -0.68
N GLN A 85 -5.10 12.92 -1.91
CA GLN A 85 -4.73 13.82 -2.99
C GLN A 85 -5.92 14.71 -3.38
N ALA A 86 -5.62 15.89 -3.90
CA ALA A 86 -6.64 16.72 -4.54
C ALA A 86 -7.27 15.96 -5.72
N GLY A 87 -8.54 16.24 -6.02
CA GLY A 87 -9.25 15.65 -7.16
C GLY A 87 -9.88 14.28 -6.91
N GLY A 88 -9.98 13.84 -5.64
CA GLY A 88 -10.66 12.58 -5.29
C GLY A 88 -9.82 11.34 -5.53
N PHE A 89 -8.52 11.44 -5.26
CA PHE A 89 -7.57 10.34 -5.30
C PHE A 89 -6.81 10.23 -3.97
N TYR A 90 -6.09 9.14 -3.80
CA TYR A 90 -5.07 9.00 -2.77
C TYR A 90 -3.87 8.24 -3.32
N THR A 91 -2.72 8.46 -2.70
CA THR A 91 -1.47 7.78 -3.04
C THR A 91 -1.00 6.99 -1.84
N VAL A 92 -0.56 5.75 -2.06
CA VAL A 92 0.11 4.95 -1.04
C VAL A 92 1.61 5.00 -1.29
N THR A 93 2.37 5.36 -0.27
CA THR A 93 3.83 5.52 -0.34
C THR A 93 4.52 4.62 0.68
N VAL A 94 5.83 4.38 0.48
CA VAL A 94 6.68 3.69 1.45
C VAL A 94 7.99 4.45 1.70
N ASP A 95 8.35 4.49 2.98
CA ASP A 95 9.60 5.03 3.51
C ASP A 95 10.32 4.01 4.37
N GLY A 96 11.64 4.10 4.47
CA GLY A 96 12.48 3.24 5.31
C GLY A 96 13.43 2.38 4.50
N GLU A 97 13.86 1.24 5.05
CA GLU A 97 14.96 0.48 4.49
C GLU A 97 14.58 -0.95 4.12
N ILE A 98 15.10 -1.40 2.98
CA ILE A 98 15.01 -2.78 2.52
C ILE A 98 16.43 -3.27 2.26
N LYS A 99 16.82 -4.37 2.90
CA LYS A 99 18.09 -5.04 2.61
C LYS A 99 17.87 -6.11 1.56
N ASP A 100 18.60 -6.03 0.46
CA ASP A 100 18.55 -7.00 -0.64
C ASP A 100 19.96 -7.41 -1.07
N SER A 101 20.25 -8.69 -0.94
CA SER A 101 21.52 -9.33 -1.33
C SER A 101 22.76 -8.65 -0.72
N GLY A 102 22.60 -8.18 0.52
CA GLY A 102 23.65 -7.49 1.28
C GLY A 102 23.63 -5.96 1.13
N THR A 103 22.97 -5.42 0.11
CA THR A 103 22.84 -3.97 -0.11
C THR A 103 21.61 -3.43 0.60
N THR A 104 21.74 -2.28 1.28
CA THR A 104 20.59 -1.55 1.83
C THR A 104 20.08 -0.54 0.81
N TYR A 105 18.79 -0.60 0.51
CA TYR A 105 18.07 0.34 -0.33
C TYR A 105 17.19 1.20 0.58
N VAL A 106 17.37 2.52 0.50
CA VAL A 106 16.56 3.48 1.22
C VAL A 106 15.38 3.89 0.33
N MET A 107 14.16 3.65 0.81
CA MET A 107 12.94 4.14 0.21
C MET A 107 12.62 5.51 0.81
N THR A 108 12.36 6.49 -0.04
CA THR A 108 11.98 7.85 0.38
C THR A 108 10.75 8.28 -0.41
N GLY A 109 9.59 8.24 0.23
CA GLY A 109 8.29 8.56 -0.36
C GLY A 109 7.97 7.74 -1.62
N LYS A 110 8.46 6.50 -1.72
CA LYS A 110 8.32 5.72 -2.95
C LYS A 110 6.86 5.34 -3.16
N THR A 111 6.27 5.79 -4.28
CA THR A 111 4.89 5.45 -4.63
C THR A 111 4.73 3.95 -4.86
N LEU A 112 3.74 3.37 -4.19
CA LEU A 112 3.28 1.99 -4.37
C LEU A 112 2.05 1.90 -5.28
N GLY A 113 1.23 2.95 -5.29
CA GLY A 113 0.10 3.11 -6.19
C GLY A 113 -0.65 4.42 -5.92
N THR A 114 -1.41 4.88 -6.92
CA THR A 114 -2.38 5.99 -6.77
C THR A 114 -3.74 5.48 -7.24
N PHE A 115 -4.75 5.72 -6.41
CA PHE A 115 -6.09 5.14 -6.57
C PHE A 115 -7.15 6.22 -6.40
N LYS A 116 -8.32 5.98 -6.98
CA LYS A 116 -9.49 6.84 -6.78
C LYS A 116 -9.96 6.70 -5.33
N SER A 117 -10.16 7.84 -4.67
CA SER A 117 -10.73 7.90 -3.32
C SER A 117 -12.25 7.93 -3.40
N ARG A 118 -12.91 7.07 -2.64
CA ARG A 118 -14.35 7.15 -2.35
C ARG A 118 -14.60 7.88 -1.03
N ALA A 119 -13.68 7.82 -0.07
CA ALA A 119 -13.78 8.59 1.17
C ALA A 119 -13.89 10.11 0.91
N ALA A 120 -13.16 10.62 -0.09
CA ALA A 120 -13.22 12.03 -0.50
C ALA A 120 -14.49 12.42 -1.29
N GLN A 121 -15.31 11.45 -1.72
CA GLN A 121 -16.53 11.71 -2.50
C GLN A 121 -17.77 11.91 -1.62
N THR A 122 -17.71 11.49 -0.35
CA THR A 122 -18.86 11.50 0.57
C THR A 122 -19.12 12.87 1.21
N THR A 123 -18.30 13.89 0.93
CA THR A 123 -18.45 15.25 1.48
C THR A 123 -19.34 16.18 0.62
N ARG A 124 -20.34 15.65 -0.10
CA ARG A 124 -21.30 16.45 -0.89
C ARG A 124 -22.71 16.37 -0.35
#